data_AF-A0A399ICG6-F1
#
_entry.id   AF-A0A399ICG6-F1
#
_cell.length_a   1.000
_cell.length_b   1.000
_cell.length_c   1.000
_cell.angle_alpha   90.00
_cell.angle_beta   90.00
_cell.angle_gamma   90.00
#
_symmetry.space_group_name_H-M   'P 1'
#
loop_
_entity.id
_entity.type
_entity.pdbx_description
1 polymer ?
#
loop_
_entity_poly.entity_id
_entity_poly.type
_entity_poly.pdbx_seq_one_letter_code
_entity_poly.pdbx_strand_id
1 'polypeptide(L)'
;MRNGRAIELSSKTSGFMKYVALTPRCVPLTPRCVPHAQKVAIQADGKIVVMGQSYSSTFTNQAATVARYNADGTLDTTFGSPNGYVTDTRMNDPLAMALQSGKVVVAGGAIVGPIYQFAMLRFGTDGVADSTFGTPDGYVLTTIGTSPYPYATAIDGNGKIVVAGGQGSGTAAYFVVRYLP
;
A
#
# COMPACT_ATOMS: atom_id res chain seq x y z
N MET A 1 12.90 11.44 -22.15
CA MET A 1 12.20 11.15 -20.88
C MET A 1 10.74 11.53 -21.07
N ARG A 2 9.80 10.58 -21.13
CA ARG A 2 8.36 10.89 -21.28
C ARG A 2 7.62 10.44 -20.02
N ASN A 3 6.96 11.40 -19.39
CA ASN A 3 6.31 11.33 -18.09
C ASN A 3 4.99 10.53 -18.17
N GLY A 4 4.88 9.44 -17.40
CA GLY A 4 3.64 8.67 -17.26
C GLY A 4 2.66 9.39 -16.34
N ARG A 5 1.80 10.26 -16.90
CA ARG A 5 0.65 10.80 -16.15
C ARG A 5 -0.46 9.75 -16.10
N ALA A 6 -1.10 9.59 -14.95
CA ALA A 6 -2.38 8.91 -14.84
C ALA A 6 -3.44 9.64 -15.69
N ILE A 7 -4.35 8.90 -16.31
CA ILE A 7 -5.42 9.44 -17.17
C ILE A 7 -6.77 9.04 -16.56
N GLU A 8 -7.66 10.01 -16.41
CA GLU A 8 -9.06 9.78 -16.12
C GLU A 8 -9.75 9.15 -17.33
N LEU A 9 -10.21 7.91 -17.19
CA LEU A 9 -10.82 7.17 -18.31
C LEU A 9 -12.32 7.45 -18.45
N SER A 10 -12.99 7.74 -17.33
CA SER A 10 -14.41 8.10 -17.30
C SER A 10 -14.81 8.60 -15.91
N SER A 11 -15.65 9.63 -15.86
CA SER A 11 -16.46 9.94 -14.67
C SER A 11 -17.96 9.89 -14.97
N LYS A 12 -18.71 9.31 -14.03
CA LYS A 12 -20.18 9.34 -14.00
C LYS A 12 -20.62 9.76 -12.63
N THR A 13 -21.60 10.67 -12.59
CA THR A 13 -22.24 11.12 -11.35
C THR A 13 -23.71 10.71 -11.40
N SER A 14 -24.15 9.91 -10.44
CA SER A 14 -25.57 9.73 -10.11
C SER A 14 -25.84 10.42 -8.77
N GLY A 15 -27.11 10.60 -8.41
CA GLY A 15 -27.50 11.21 -7.13
C GLY A 15 -26.94 10.51 -5.87
N PHE A 16 -26.36 9.31 -6.01
CA PHE A 16 -25.81 8.51 -4.91
C PHE A 16 -24.39 7.97 -5.17
N MET A 17 -23.77 8.21 -6.33
CA MET A 17 -22.44 7.67 -6.67
C MET A 17 -21.68 8.59 -7.64
N LYS A 18 -20.40 8.86 -7.34
CA LYS A 18 -19.42 9.35 -8.32
C LYS A 18 -18.38 8.25 -8.56
N TYR A 19 -18.20 7.84 -9.81
CA TYR A 19 -17.16 6.88 -10.19
C TYR A 19 -16.04 7.58 -10.97
N VAL A 20 -14.78 7.29 -10.65
CA VAL A 20 -13.58 7.76 -11.35
C VAL A 20 -12.68 6.55 -11.59
N ALA A 21 -12.47 6.17 -12.86
CA ALA A 21 -11.51 5.13 -13.23
C ALA A 21 -10.18 5.76 -13.61
N LEU A 22 -9.13 5.55 -12.80
CA LEU A 22 -7.77 5.94 -13.15
C LEU A 22 -6.92 4.71 -13.42
N THR A 23 -6.12 4.75 -14.48
CA THR A 23 -4.98 3.86 -14.63
C THR A 23 -3.72 4.67 -14.32
N PRO A 24 -2.96 4.33 -13.26
CA PRO A 24 -1.61 4.83 -13.11
C PRO A 24 -0.81 4.30 -14.30
N ARG A 25 -0.42 5.18 -15.23
CA ARG A 25 0.53 4.80 -16.28
C ARG A 25 1.90 4.66 -15.62
N CYS A 26 2.27 3.44 -15.27
CA CYS A 26 3.64 3.10 -14.94
C CYS A 26 4.60 3.55 -16.08
N VAL A 27 5.72 4.14 -15.69
CA VAL A 27 6.89 4.60 -16.51
C VAL A 27 7.29 3.52 -17.55
N PRO A 28 7.91 3.87 -18.71
CA PRO A 28 7.78 3.12 -19.96
C PRO A 28 8.69 1.89 -20.06
N LEU A 29 8.54 0.94 -19.14
CA LEU A 29 9.16 -0.38 -19.27
C LEU A 29 8.16 -1.53 -19.29
N THR A 30 6.83 -1.30 -19.29
CA THR A 30 5.88 -2.20 -19.98
C THR A 30 4.41 -1.75 -19.94
N PRO A 31 3.62 -2.11 -20.97
CA PRO A 31 2.19 -1.86 -21.01
C PRO A 31 1.45 -2.98 -20.25
N ARG A 32 1.15 -2.77 -18.96
CA ARG A 32 0.06 -3.38 -18.14
C ARG A 32 0.41 -3.37 -16.64
N CYS A 33 0.42 -2.20 -16.00
CA CYS A 33 0.14 -2.15 -14.57
C CYS A 33 -1.38 -2.29 -14.41
N VAL A 34 -1.86 -3.44 -13.95
CA VAL A 34 -3.24 -3.59 -13.48
C VAL A 34 -3.16 -3.48 -11.95
N PRO A 35 -3.33 -2.29 -11.36
CA PRO A 35 -3.37 -2.19 -9.91
C PRO A 35 -4.63 -2.87 -9.41
N HIS A 36 -4.48 -3.96 -8.67
CA HIS A 36 -5.59 -4.56 -7.94
C HIS A 36 -5.80 -3.75 -6.66
N ALA A 37 -6.73 -2.80 -6.69
CA ALA A 37 -7.11 -2.05 -5.49
C ALA A 37 -7.71 -3.02 -4.45
N GLN A 38 -7.14 -3.05 -3.26
CA GLN A 38 -7.48 -4.02 -2.21
C GLN A 38 -7.95 -3.36 -0.92
N LYS A 39 -7.51 -2.12 -0.66
CA LYS A 39 -7.87 -1.35 0.54
C LYS A 39 -8.08 0.12 0.20
N VAL A 40 -8.98 0.76 0.94
CA VAL A 40 -9.24 2.19 0.90
C VAL A 40 -9.28 2.75 2.31
N ALA A 41 -8.79 3.97 2.49
CA ALA A 41 -8.90 4.73 3.73
C ALA A 41 -9.13 6.21 3.42
N ILE A 42 -9.80 6.91 4.34
CA ILE A 42 -10.06 8.34 4.25
C ILE A 42 -9.19 9.06 5.29
N GLN A 43 -8.39 10.01 4.83
CA GLN A 43 -7.59 10.88 5.69
C GLN A 43 -8.49 11.93 6.36
N ALA A 44 -8.02 12.53 7.47
CA ALA A 44 -8.79 13.52 8.22
C ALA A 44 -9.15 14.78 7.40
N ASP A 45 -8.37 15.09 6.36
CA ASP A 45 -8.62 16.19 5.41
C ASP A 45 -9.59 15.79 4.27
N GLY A 46 -10.16 14.58 4.32
CA GLY A 46 -11.08 14.06 3.31
C GLY A 46 -10.39 13.45 2.08
N LYS A 47 -9.06 13.44 2.01
CA LYS A 47 -8.34 12.75 0.93
C LYS A 47 -8.52 11.24 1.03
N ILE A 48 -8.52 10.58 -0.13
CA ILE A 48 -8.77 9.15 -0.26
C ILE A 48 -7.44 8.47 -0.58
N VAL A 49 -7.04 7.52 0.23
CA VAL A 49 -5.86 6.68 0.00
C VAL A 49 -6.32 5.31 -0.44
N VAL A 50 -5.81 4.84 -1.58
CA VAL A 50 -6.07 3.51 -2.11
C VAL A 50 -4.76 2.74 -2.16
N MET A 51 -4.77 1.54 -1.62
CA MET A 51 -3.66 0.60 -1.71
C MET A 51 -4.07 -0.59 -2.56
N GLY A 52 -3.11 -1.07 -3.34
CA GLY A 52 -3.23 -2.30 -4.11
C GLY A 52 -1.89 -2.88 -4.50
N GLN A 53 -1.95 -3.88 -5.36
CA GLN A 53 -0.80 -4.60 -5.88
C GLN A 53 -0.59 -4.26 -7.35
N SER A 54 0.65 -3.95 -7.71
CA SER A 54 1.10 -3.82 -9.10
C SER A 54 1.94 -5.03 -9.51
N TYR A 55 1.81 -5.41 -10.77
CA TYR A 55 2.57 -6.51 -11.37
C TYR A 55 3.54 -5.97 -12.45
N SER A 56 4.70 -6.63 -12.60
CA SER A 56 5.46 -6.53 -13.84
C SER A 56 4.65 -7.10 -15.00
N SER A 57 5.01 -6.77 -16.24
CA SER A 57 4.39 -7.34 -17.44
C SER A 57 4.46 -8.87 -17.53
N THR A 58 5.47 -9.45 -16.90
CA THR A 58 5.68 -10.88 -16.81
C THR A 58 4.91 -11.52 -15.65
N PHE A 59 4.23 -10.72 -14.81
CA PHE A 59 3.57 -11.14 -13.57
C PHE A 59 4.51 -11.84 -12.56
N THR A 60 5.82 -11.72 -12.75
CA THR A 60 6.82 -12.35 -11.90
C THR A 60 7.23 -11.48 -10.71
N ASN A 61 7.05 -10.15 -10.83
CA ASN A 61 7.40 -9.21 -9.77
C ASN A 61 6.14 -8.50 -9.31
N GLN A 62 5.92 -8.50 -8.01
CA GLN A 62 4.80 -7.85 -7.36
C GLN A 62 5.33 -6.67 -6.53
N ALA A 63 4.53 -5.61 -6.42
CA ALA A 63 4.88 -4.44 -5.64
C ALA A 63 3.64 -3.85 -4.97
N ALA A 64 3.81 -3.36 -3.74
CA ALA A 64 2.79 -2.57 -3.09
C ALA A 64 2.69 -1.20 -3.78
N THR A 65 1.48 -0.80 -4.17
CA THR A 65 1.20 0.51 -4.75
C THR A 65 0.18 1.24 -3.91
N VAL A 66 0.49 2.49 -3.58
CA VAL A 66 -0.39 3.39 -2.84
C VAL A 66 -0.63 4.64 -3.68
N ALA A 67 -1.89 4.96 -3.95
CA ALA A 67 -2.31 6.16 -4.65
C ALA A 67 -3.14 7.05 -3.71
N ARG A 68 -3.07 8.37 -3.91
CA ARG A 68 -3.90 9.32 -3.17
C ARG A 68 -4.73 10.18 -4.11
N TYR A 69 -5.97 10.43 -3.70
CA TYR A 69 -6.93 11.26 -4.38
C TYR A 69 -7.40 12.37 -3.45
N ASN A 70 -7.74 13.51 -4.03
CA ASN A 70 -8.40 14.60 -3.33
C ASN A 70 -9.84 14.19 -2.96
N ALA A 71 -10.45 14.95 -2.04
CA ALA A 71 -11.82 14.70 -1.58
C ALA A 71 -12.88 14.74 -2.71
N ASP A 72 -12.58 15.46 -3.80
CA ASP A 72 -13.42 15.53 -5.00
C ASP A 72 -13.24 14.33 -5.97
N GLY A 73 -12.35 13.40 -5.63
CA GLY A 73 -12.01 12.21 -6.42
C GLY A 73 -10.94 12.43 -7.50
N THR A 74 -10.39 13.64 -7.64
CA THR A 74 -9.26 13.89 -8.55
C THR A 74 -7.97 13.32 -7.97
N LEU A 75 -7.00 12.96 -8.82
CA LEU A 75 -5.71 12.43 -8.35
C LEU A 75 -4.89 13.53 -7.65
N ASP A 76 -4.37 13.25 -6.45
CA ASP A 76 -3.48 14.16 -5.73
C ASP A 76 -2.03 13.97 -6.19
N THR A 77 -1.62 14.70 -7.22
CA THR A 77 -0.27 14.61 -7.80
C THR A 77 0.85 15.06 -6.88
N THR A 78 0.55 15.63 -5.71
CA THR A 78 1.56 15.97 -4.69
C THR A 78 2.03 14.74 -3.90
N PHE A 79 1.21 13.67 -3.87
CA PHE A 79 1.59 12.40 -3.25
C PHE A 79 2.43 11.56 -4.21
N GLY A 80 3.58 11.07 -3.78
CA GLY A 80 4.51 10.35 -4.67
C GLY A 80 4.87 11.19 -5.89
N SER A 81 5.09 12.49 -5.65
CA SER A 81 5.21 13.50 -6.71
C SER A 81 6.17 13.07 -7.82
N PRO A 82 5.81 13.29 -9.09
CA PRO A 82 4.63 14.03 -9.57
C PRO A 82 3.42 13.14 -9.89
N ASN A 83 3.44 11.87 -9.48
CA ASN A 83 2.60 10.84 -10.11
C ASN A 83 1.25 10.63 -9.42
N GLY A 84 1.09 11.07 -8.17
CA GLY A 84 -0.10 10.79 -7.35
C GLY A 84 -0.11 9.41 -6.71
N TYR A 85 0.97 8.65 -6.85
CA TYR A 85 1.14 7.32 -6.30
C TYR A 85 2.61 6.96 -6.08
N VAL A 86 2.85 5.98 -5.22
CA VAL A 86 4.14 5.34 -4.99
C VAL A 86 4.03 3.84 -5.14
N THR A 87 5.15 3.20 -5.53
CA THR A 87 5.27 1.75 -5.65
C THR A 87 6.53 1.30 -4.94
N ASP A 88 6.43 0.24 -4.13
CA ASP A 88 7.55 -0.33 -3.40
C ASP A 88 7.65 -1.84 -3.67
N THR A 89 8.76 -2.25 -4.29
CA THR A 89 9.02 -3.63 -4.72
C THR A 89 9.50 -4.53 -3.58
N ARG A 90 9.72 -3.98 -2.38
CA ARG A 90 10.09 -4.78 -1.20
C ARG A 90 8.92 -5.59 -0.64
N MET A 91 7.69 -5.26 -1.05
CA MET A 91 6.46 -5.94 -0.64
C MET A 91 5.77 -6.56 -1.83
N ASN A 92 5.56 -7.88 -1.77
CA ASN A 92 4.93 -8.62 -2.85
C ASN A 92 3.42 -8.58 -2.69
N ASP A 93 2.87 -9.00 -1.55
CA ASP A 93 1.42 -9.16 -1.34
C ASP A 93 0.93 -8.18 -0.26
N PRO A 94 0.62 -6.92 -0.61
CA PRO A 94 0.06 -6.01 0.37
C PRO A 94 -1.36 -6.47 0.73
N LEU A 95 -1.66 -6.61 2.03
CA LEU A 95 -2.92 -7.20 2.49
C LEU A 95 -3.71 -6.26 3.39
N ALA A 96 -3.01 -5.47 4.20
CA ALA A 96 -3.63 -4.56 5.15
C ALA A 96 -3.05 -3.14 5.03
N MET A 97 -3.87 -2.15 5.34
CA MET A 97 -3.48 -0.74 5.36
C MET A 97 -4.16 -0.03 6.52
N ALA A 98 -3.44 0.90 7.14
CA ALA A 98 -4.00 1.83 8.13
C ALA A 98 -3.36 3.22 8.01
N LEU A 99 -4.02 4.23 8.56
CA LEU A 99 -3.52 5.61 8.62
C LEU A 99 -2.98 5.92 10.01
N GLN A 100 -1.76 6.41 10.09
CA GLN A 100 -1.08 6.78 11.34
C GLN A 100 -0.69 8.26 11.28
N SER A 101 -1.50 9.15 11.87
CA SER A 101 -1.25 10.60 11.86
C SER A 101 -0.99 11.17 10.47
N GLY A 102 -1.79 10.75 9.47
CA GLY A 102 -1.65 11.15 8.06
C GLY A 102 -0.62 10.36 7.26
N LYS A 103 0.27 9.59 7.91
CA LYS A 103 1.15 8.61 7.25
C LYS A 103 0.37 7.37 6.86
N VAL A 104 0.82 6.67 5.82
CA VAL A 104 0.20 5.42 5.36
C VAL A 104 1.05 4.25 5.82
N VAL A 105 0.45 3.32 6.57
CA VAL A 105 1.08 2.05 6.97
C VAL A 105 0.47 0.94 6.14
N VAL A 106 1.31 0.16 5.46
CA VAL A 106 0.91 -1.02 4.68
C VAL A 106 1.58 -2.24 5.29
N ALA A 107 0.84 -3.33 5.47
CA ALA A 107 1.38 -4.63 5.87
C ALA A 107 1.08 -5.66 4.79
N GLY A 108 2.03 -6.55 4.55
CA GLY A 108 1.95 -7.54 3.49
C GLY A 108 3.06 -8.57 3.56
N GLY A 109 3.11 -9.43 2.54
CA GLY A 109 4.17 -10.41 2.36
C GLY A 109 5.43 -9.82 1.74
N ALA A 110 6.59 -10.35 2.13
CA ALA A 110 7.87 -10.09 1.52
C ALA A 110 8.61 -11.42 1.29
N ILE A 111 9.30 -11.51 0.16
CA ILE A 111 10.13 -12.66 -0.17
C ILE A 111 11.59 -12.24 0.02
N VAL A 112 12.27 -12.87 0.97
CA VAL A 112 13.67 -12.59 1.30
C VAL A 112 14.45 -13.89 1.19
N GLY A 113 15.19 -14.04 0.08
CA GLY A 113 15.80 -15.31 -0.27
C GLY A 113 14.72 -16.41 -0.44
N PRO A 114 14.87 -17.59 0.19
CA PRO A 114 13.89 -18.67 0.07
C PRO A 114 12.70 -18.54 1.04
N ILE A 115 12.62 -17.48 1.83
CA ILE A 115 11.66 -17.35 2.95
C ILE A 115 10.58 -16.34 2.61
N TYR A 116 9.32 -16.73 2.81
CA TYR A 116 8.19 -15.80 2.88
C TYR A 116 8.06 -15.27 4.30
N GLN A 117 8.24 -13.97 4.46
CA GLN A 117 8.11 -13.23 5.70
C GLN A 117 6.97 -12.23 5.57
N PHE A 118 6.54 -11.65 6.69
CA PHE A 118 5.69 -10.47 6.61
C PHE A 118 6.55 -9.23 6.79
N ALA A 119 6.12 -8.17 6.12
CA ALA A 119 6.75 -6.88 6.18
C ALA A 119 5.72 -5.78 6.40
N MET A 120 6.22 -4.63 6.83
CA MET A 120 5.49 -3.38 6.82
C MET A 120 6.25 -2.33 6.02
N LEU A 121 5.48 -1.48 5.37
CA LEU A 121 5.92 -0.24 4.76
C LEU A 121 5.22 0.93 5.45
N ARG A 122 5.93 2.02 5.70
CA ARG A 122 5.34 3.30 6.09
C ARG A 122 5.76 4.39 5.12
N PHE A 123 4.76 5.08 4.58
CA PHE A 123 4.92 6.24 3.73
C PHE A 123 4.52 7.51 4.50
N GLY A 124 5.27 8.58 4.28
CA GLY A 124 4.96 9.92 4.77
C GLY A 124 3.66 10.48 4.20
N THR A 125 3.27 11.66 4.68
CA THR A 125 2.09 12.39 4.21
C THR A 125 2.22 12.85 2.76
N ASP A 126 3.42 12.85 2.21
CA ASP A 126 3.76 13.13 0.81
C ASP A 126 3.95 11.84 -0.03
N GLY A 127 3.80 10.67 0.59
CA GLY A 127 3.96 9.38 -0.06
C GLY A 127 5.41 8.88 -0.14
N VAL A 128 6.40 9.66 0.30
CA VAL A 128 7.80 9.21 0.34
C VAL A 128 7.97 8.18 1.47
N ALA A 129 8.86 7.20 1.30
CA ALA A 129 9.16 6.23 2.37
C ALA A 129 9.60 6.97 3.65
N ASP A 130 9.02 6.62 4.79
CA ASP A 130 9.30 7.28 6.06
C ASP A 130 10.60 6.75 6.68
N SER A 131 11.71 7.47 6.50
CA SER A 131 13.02 7.08 7.03
C SER A 131 13.09 6.97 8.56
N THR A 132 12.09 7.48 9.28
CA THR A 132 11.97 7.31 10.74
C THR A 132 11.29 6.00 11.14
N PHE A 133 10.93 5.15 10.18
CA PHE A 133 10.23 3.90 10.42
C PHE A 133 11.02 2.68 9.95
N GLY A 134 11.45 1.86 10.90
CA GLY A 134 12.19 0.65 10.58
C GLY A 134 13.48 0.92 9.82
N THR A 135 14.15 -0.17 9.43
CA THR A 135 15.36 -0.10 8.60
C THR A 135 15.39 -1.24 7.59
N PRO A 136 15.75 -0.95 6.32
CA PRO A 136 16.06 0.38 5.76
C PRO A 136 14.79 1.19 5.40
N ASP A 137 14.80 2.49 5.69
CA ASP A 137 13.87 3.53 5.21
C ASP A 137 12.41 3.09 4.96
N GLY A 138 11.58 3.25 5.99
CA GLY A 138 10.14 3.01 5.88
C GLY A 138 9.76 1.54 5.92
N TYR A 139 10.68 0.63 6.19
CA TYR A 139 10.47 -0.80 6.03
C TYR A 139 10.85 -1.59 7.28
N VAL A 140 10.00 -2.56 7.62
CA VAL A 140 10.24 -3.50 8.72
C VAL A 140 9.97 -4.90 8.21
N LEU A 141 10.95 -5.80 8.33
CA LEU A 141 10.74 -7.24 8.20
C LEU A 141 10.46 -7.83 9.56
N THR A 142 9.53 -8.78 9.61
CA THR A 142 9.24 -9.49 10.84
C THR A 142 9.07 -10.98 10.56
N THR A 143 9.89 -11.77 11.24
CA THR A 143 9.89 -13.23 11.12
C THR A 143 8.97 -13.81 12.19
N ILE A 144 7.83 -14.34 11.77
CA ILE A 144 6.93 -15.10 12.65
C ILE A 144 6.55 -16.39 11.94
N GLY A 145 7.00 -17.51 12.51
CA GLY A 145 6.82 -18.86 11.97
C GLY A 145 7.08 -18.97 10.46
N THR A 146 6.26 -19.75 9.77
CA THR A 146 6.39 -20.03 8.33
C THR A 146 5.22 -19.47 7.55
N SER A 147 5.51 -18.59 6.58
CA SER A 147 4.53 -17.97 5.68
C SER A 147 3.42 -17.15 6.39
N PRO A 148 3.79 -16.07 7.11
CA PRO A 148 2.85 -15.21 7.81
C PRO A 148 2.09 -14.27 6.86
N TYR A 149 0.78 -14.19 7.08
CA TYR A 149 -0.14 -13.32 6.37
C TYR A 149 -0.72 -12.26 7.32
N PRO A 150 -0.32 -10.98 7.20
CA PRO A 150 -0.88 -9.89 7.99
C PRO A 150 -2.22 -9.43 7.41
N TYR A 151 -3.32 -9.97 7.93
CA TYR A 151 -4.66 -9.71 7.40
C TYR A 151 -5.25 -8.37 7.83
N ALA A 152 -4.85 -7.85 8.99
CA ALA A 152 -5.38 -6.60 9.53
C ALA A 152 -4.30 -5.76 10.21
N THR A 153 -4.42 -4.44 10.02
CA THR A 153 -3.58 -3.44 10.68
C THR A 153 -4.49 -2.41 11.34
N ALA A 154 -4.22 -2.10 12.60
CA ALA A 154 -4.91 -1.06 13.36
C ALA A 154 -3.89 -0.14 14.02
N ILE A 155 -4.29 1.11 14.25
CA ILE A 155 -3.51 2.11 15.00
C ILE A 155 -4.23 2.37 16.31
N ASP A 156 -3.53 2.25 17.45
CA ASP A 156 -4.11 2.56 18.76
C ASP A 156 -4.14 4.07 19.04
N GLY A 157 -4.80 4.48 20.13
CA GLY A 157 -4.93 5.89 20.51
C GLY A 157 -3.61 6.60 20.83
N ASN A 158 -2.51 5.86 20.99
CA ASN A 158 -1.16 6.41 21.18
C ASN A 158 -0.34 6.37 19.88
N GLY A 159 -0.96 6.03 18.76
CA GLY A 159 -0.31 5.90 17.47
C GLY A 159 0.49 4.61 17.29
N LYS A 160 0.37 3.60 18.15
CA LYS A 160 1.11 2.33 17.96
C LYS A 160 0.43 1.46 16.91
N ILE A 161 1.25 0.76 16.12
CA ILE A 161 0.77 -0.13 15.06
C ILE A 161 0.52 -1.51 15.65
N VAL A 162 -0.67 -2.06 15.43
CA VAL A 162 -1.02 -3.43 15.77
C VAL A 162 -1.35 -4.17 14.48
N VAL A 163 -0.71 -5.33 14.28
CA VAL A 163 -0.94 -6.20 13.12
C VAL A 163 -1.46 -7.54 13.61
N ALA A 164 -2.57 -8.00 13.03
CA ALA A 164 -3.12 -9.32 13.27
C ALA A 164 -3.06 -10.14 11.98
N GLY A 165 -2.76 -11.43 12.13
CA GLY A 165 -2.58 -12.32 11.00
C GLY A 165 -2.57 -13.79 11.38
N GLY A 166 -2.18 -14.63 10.43
CA GLY A 166 -2.04 -16.07 10.64
C GLY A 166 -1.08 -16.71 9.65
N GLN A 167 -0.89 -18.02 9.78
CA GLN A 167 -0.05 -18.82 8.88
C GLN A 167 -0.90 -19.55 7.84
N GLY A 168 -0.41 -19.62 6.60
CA GLY A 168 -1.11 -20.32 5.50
C GLY A 168 -1.06 -21.84 5.55
N SER A 169 -0.19 -22.44 6.37
CA SER A 169 -0.07 -23.90 6.51
C SER A 169 0.28 -24.34 7.94
N GLY A 170 -0.33 -25.44 8.41
CA GLY A 170 -0.17 -25.98 9.76
C GLY A 170 -1.17 -25.43 10.79
N THR A 171 -1.26 -26.08 11.96
CA THR A 171 -2.20 -25.81 13.06
C THR A 171 -2.40 -24.31 13.25
N ALA A 172 -3.61 -23.83 12.93
CA ALA A 172 -3.95 -22.40 12.77
C ALA A 172 -3.44 -21.52 13.92
N ALA A 173 -2.22 -21.01 13.78
CA ALA A 173 -1.64 -20.05 14.71
C ALA A 173 -1.99 -18.65 14.19
N TYR A 174 -2.88 -17.96 14.90
CA TYR A 174 -3.04 -16.52 14.74
C TYR A 174 -1.89 -15.82 15.46
N PHE A 175 -1.48 -14.67 14.96
CA PHE A 175 -0.54 -13.79 15.65
C PHE A 175 -1.14 -12.41 15.82
N VAL A 176 -0.72 -11.75 16.90
CA VAL A 176 -0.92 -10.32 17.10
C VAL A 176 0.44 -9.73 17.45
N VAL A 177 0.88 -8.75 16.67
CA VAL A 177 2.13 -8.03 16.88
C VAL A 177 1.80 -6.58 17.15
N ARG A 178 2.42 -6.03 18.19
CA ARG A 178 2.38 -4.59 18.47
C ARG A 178 3.77 -4.03 18.26
N TYR A 179 3.89 -3.03 17.40
CA TYR A 179 5.13 -2.29 17.19
C TYR A 179 5.21 -1.16 18.20
N LEU A 180 6.34 -1.14 18.93
CA LEU A 180 6.67 -0.09 19.87
C LEU A 180 7.26 1.13 19.12
N PRO A 181 7.25 2.32 19.73
CA PRO A 181 7.80 3.54 19.13
C PRO A 181 9.25 3.40 18.70
#